data_AF-A0A1Y5PPB6-F1
#
_entry.id   AF-A0A1Y5PPB6-F1
#
_cell.length_a   1.000
_cell.length_b   1.000
_cell.length_c   1.000
_cell.angle_alpha   90.00
_cell.angle_beta   90.00
_cell.angle_gamma   90.00
#
_symmetry.space_group_name_H-M   'P 1'
#
loop_
_entity.id
_entity.type
_entity.pdbx_description
1 polymer ?
#
loop_
_entity_poly.entity_id
_entity_poly.type
_entity_poly.pdbx_seq_one_letter_code
_entity_poly.pdbx_strand_id
1 'polypeptide(L)'
;MTPTKLLVGQIFVVFAMVIAGVWAATQWCAAQLGYQSQLGPASFILFDTPVYRPWAIFPWWYHYEAYAPEVFDRAGMIAGASGFLGCVSAIVGSLWRARQSRHVTTYGSARWATKGEIDRVGLFSDSGVFLGRLRGRYLRHSGPEHVMAFAPTRSGKGVGLVVPTLLSWTGSAIIHDIKGENWQLTAGWRARFSHVLLFNPTDPRSAKYNPLLEVRKGANEVRDVQNIADILVDPEGALERRSHWEKTSHSLLVGAILHILYSEEEKTLARVATFLSDPQRTFPATLRRMMTTNHVGTKEAPQVHPVVASAAREVLNKSENERSGVLSTAISFLGLYRDPTVAAVTSRCDWRIADLVEADHPVSLYLVIPPSDISRTKPLVRLVLNQIGRRLTEKLDAAQA
;
A
#
# COMPACT_ATOMS: atom_id res chain seq x y z
N MET A 1 -0.12 1.83 -32.47
CA MET A 1 0.21 1.87 -33.92
C MET A 1 1.71 2.11 -34.06
N THR A 2 2.43 1.35 -34.89
CA THR A 2 3.88 1.54 -35.05
C THR A 2 4.17 2.81 -35.87
N PRO A 3 5.25 3.57 -35.55
CA PRO A 3 5.62 4.81 -36.26
C PRO A 3 5.68 4.66 -37.79
N THR A 4 6.05 3.47 -38.25
CA THR A 4 6.15 3.09 -39.67
C THR A 4 4.79 3.08 -40.38
N LYS A 5 3.71 2.63 -39.73
CA LYS A 5 2.37 2.58 -40.34
C LYS A 5 1.80 3.99 -40.59
N LEU A 6 2.10 4.94 -39.71
CA LEU A 6 1.69 6.35 -39.86
C LEU A 6 2.48 7.08 -40.97
N LEU A 7 3.76 6.73 -41.17
CA LEU A 7 4.55 7.28 -42.27
C LEU A 7 4.01 6.85 -43.63
N VAL A 8 3.69 5.56 -43.78
CA VAL A 8 3.14 5.00 -45.02
C VAL A 8 1.78 5.63 -45.36
N GLY A 9 0.92 5.86 -44.36
CA GLY A 9 -0.37 6.54 -44.56
C GLY A 9 -0.22 7.98 -45.05
N GLN A 10 0.70 8.76 -44.48
CA GLN A 10 0.95 10.14 -44.93
C GLN A 10 1.51 10.20 -46.34
N ILE A 11 2.43 9.29 -46.69
CA ILE A 11 2.97 9.19 -48.05
C ILE A 11 1.83 8.93 -49.05
N PHE A 12 0.93 8.00 -48.74
CA PHE A 12 -0.22 7.70 -49.57
C PHE A 12 -1.14 8.92 -49.79
N VAL A 13 -1.41 9.69 -48.73
CA VAL A 13 -2.25 10.91 -48.82
C VAL A 13 -1.63 11.95 -49.75
N VAL A 14 -0.31 12.20 -49.64
CA VAL A 14 0.38 13.16 -50.51
C VAL A 14 0.31 12.72 -51.97
N PHE A 15 0.60 11.45 -52.27
CA PHE A 15 0.51 10.92 -53.63
C PHE A 15 -0.92 10.98 -54.17
N ALA A 16 -1.92 10.66 -53.35
CA ALA A 16 -3.32 10.75 -53.75
C ALA A 16 -3.73 12.19 -54.11
N MET A 17 -3.30 13.19 -53.33
CA MET A 17 -3.59 14.61 -53.63
C MET A 17 -2.94 15.08 -54.94
N VAL A 18 -1.67 14.69 -55.18
CA VAL A 18 -0.96 15.06 -56.41
C VAL A 18 -1.58 14.37 -57.63
N ILE A 19 -1.88 13.07 -57.55
CA ILE A 19 -2.51 12.33 -58.64
C ILE A 19 -3.89 12.89 -58.94
N ALA A 20 -4.69 13.18 -57.91
CA ALA A 20 -6.02 13.76 -58.09
C ALA A 20 -5.97 15.16 -58.73
N GLY A 21 -5.01 16.00 -58.33
CA GLY A 21 -4.85 17.33 -58.92
C GLY A 21 -4.36 17.31 -60.36
N VAL A 22 -3.41 16.43 -60.69
CA VAL A 22 -2.99 16.18 -62.07
C VAL A 22 -4.15 15.63 -62.90
N TRP A 23 -4.99 14.76 -62.32
CA TRP A 23 -6.17 14.24 -63.01
C TRP A 23 -7.23 15.33 -63.25
N ALA A 24 -7.47 16.18 -62.27
CA ALA A 24 -8.36 17.33 -62.40
C ALA A 24 -7.86 18.31 -63.46
N ALA A 25 -6.55 18.61 -63.49
CA ALA A 25 -5.93 19.42 -64.53
C ALA A 25 -6.15 18.81 -65.93
N THR A 26 -5.99 17.50 -66.06
CA THR A 26 -6.22 16.78 -67.32
C THR A 26 -7.68 16.85 -67.78
N GLN A 27 -8.65 16.61 -66.89
CA GLN A 27 -10.06 16.74 -67.27
C GLN A 27 -10.43 18.18 -67.62
N TRP A 28 -9.89 19.15 -66.88
CA TRP A 28 -10.12 20.57 -67.13
C TRP A 28 -9.55 20.99 -68.49
N CYS A 29 -8.34 20.56 -68.83
CA CYS A 29 -7.72 20.80 -70.13
C CYS A 29 -8.53 20.17 -71.27
N ALA A 30 -8.97 18.92 -71.12
CA ALA A 30 -9.81 18.25 -72.11
C ALA A 30 -11.15 18.98 -72.34
N ALA A 31 -11.76 19.50 -71.27
CA ALA A 31 -12.99 20.28 -71.35
C ALA A 31 -12.78 21.61 -72.11
N GLN A 32 -11.68 22.32 -71.85
CA GLN A 32 -11.36 23.58 -72.55
C GLN A 32 -11.04 23.37 -74.03
N LEU A 33 -10.46 22.21 -74.37
CA LEU A 33 -10.17 21.83 -75.76
C LEU A 33 -11.38 21.17 -76.45
N GLY A 34 -12.54 21.08 -75.77
CA GLY A 34 -13.79 20.58 -76.35
C GLY A 34 -13.80 19.09 -76.69
N TYR A 35 -13.01 18.28 -75.97
CA TYR A 35 -12.96 16.81 -76.14
C TYR A 35 -12.67 16.35 -77.58
N GLN A 36 -11.81 17.09 -78.28
CA GLN A 36 -11.43 16.79 -79.65
C GLN A 36 -10.85 15.37 -79.81
N SER A 37 -11.15 14.73 -80.94
CA SER A 37 -10.68 13.37 -81.26
C SER A 37 -9.14 13.23 -81.24
N GLN A 38 -8.43 14.34 -81.47
CA GLN A 38 -6.98 14.45 -81.47
C GLN A 38 -6.37 14.24 -80.08
N LEU A 39 -7.14 14.41 -79.00
CA LEU A 39 -6.70 14.11 -77.63
C LEU A 39 -6.56 12.60 -77.37
N GLY A 40 -6.99 11.76 -78.33
CA GLY A 40 -6.94 10.31 -78.24
C GLY A 40 -8.18 9.71 -77.57
N PRO A 41 -8.23 8.38 -77.45
CA PRO A 41 -9.37 7.70 -76.86
C PRO A 41 -9.49 8.03 -75.36
N ALA A 42 -10.71 8.35 -74.92
CA ALA A 42 -11.01 8.45 -73.50
C ALA A 42 -10.88 7.07 -72.83
N SER A 43 -10.54 7.06 -71.54
CA SER A 43 -10.42 5.82 -70.78
C SER A 43 -11.78 5.18 -70.49
N PHE A 44 -12.78 6.02 -70.23
CA PHE A 44 -14.18 5.65 -70.12
C PHE A 44 -15.05 6.90 -70.29
N ILE A 45 -16.35 6.72 -70.44
CA ILE A 45 -17.33 7.81 -70.51
C ILE A 45 -18.14 7.80 -69.22
N LEU A 46 -18.26 8.95 -68.57
CA LEU A 46 -19.02 9.13 -67.33
C LEU A 46 -20.01 10.26 -67.52
N PHE A 47 -21.31 9.98 -67.42
CA PHE A 47 -22.39 10.96 -67.64
C PHE A 47 -22.19 11.78 -68.93
N ASP A 48 -21.98 11.08 -70.05
CA ASP A 48 -21.71 11.63 -71.39
C ASP A 48 -20.44 12.50 -71.52
N THR A 49 -19.59 12.52 -70.49
CA THR A 49 -18.31 13.22 -70.51
C THR A 49 -17.15 12.23 -70.68
N PRO A 50 -16.27 12.41 -71.68
CA PRO A 50 -15.09 11.56 -71.85
C PRO A 50 -14.08 11.79 -70.71
N VAL A 51 -13.69 10.73 -70.00
CA VAL A 51 -12.73 10.79 -68.89
C VAL A 51 -11.38 10.24 -69.33
N TYR A 52 -10.34 11.08 -69.24
CA TYR A 52 -8.97 10.73 -69.64
C TYR A 52 -8.10 10.28 -68.46
N ARG A 53 -6.97 9.61 -68.74
CA ARG A 53 -6.02 9.19 -67.70
C ARG A 53 -5.33 10.41 -67.08
N PRO A 54 -4.96 10.40 -65.79
CA PRO A 54 -4.33 11.54 -65.13
C PRO A 54 -3.14 12.13 -65.87
N TRP A 55 -2.29 11.31 -66.49
CA TRP A 55 -1.07 11.74 -67.17
C TRP A 55 -1.27 12.14 -68.65
N ALA A 56 -2.50 12.13 -69.19
CA ALA A 56 -2.74 12.45 -70.60
C ALA A 56 -2.41 13.91 -70.94
N ILE A 57 -2.46 14.81 -69.94
CA ILE A 57 -2.07 16.21 -70.12
C ILE A 57 -0.62 16.40 -70.59
N PHE A 58 0.33 15.53 -70.21
CA PHE A 58 1.75 15.71 -70.57
C PHE A 58 2.04 15.55 -72.07
N PRO A 59 1.61 14.46 -72.75
CA PRO A 59 1.78 14.36 -74.21
C PRO A 59 0.96 15.41 -74.95
N TRP A 60 -0.21 15.80 -74.43
CA TRP A 60 -0.98 16.90 -75.03
C TRP A 60 -0.25 18.22 -74.93
N TRP A 61 0.36 18.50 -73.79
CA TRP A 61 1.16 19.70 -73.59
C TRP A 61 2.31 19.74 -74.59
N TYR A 62 3.08 18.66 -74.69
CA TYR A 62 4.20 18.57 -75.64
C TYR A 62 3.79 18.82 -77.10
N HIS A 63 2.62 18.32 -77.51
CA HIS A 63 2.21 18.36 -78.92
C HIS A 63 1.34 19.57 -79.28
N TYR A 64 0.57 20.12 -78.33
CA TYR A 64 -0.48 21.10 -78.59
C TYR A 64 -0.30 22.45 -77.88
N GLU A 65 0.69 22.62 -77.00
CA GLU A 65 0.93 23.87 -76.27
C GLU A 65 1.05 25.09 -77.19
N ALA A 66 1.77 24.95 -78.31
CA ALA A 66 1.95 26.04 -79.28
C ALA A 66 0.63 26.59 -79.85
N TYR A 67 -0.46 25.82 -79.79
CA TYR A 67 -1.77 26.20 -80.32
C TYR A 67 -2.72 26.75 -79.25
N ALA A 68 -2.54 26.38 -77.98
CA ALA A 68 -3.42 26.78 -76.88
C ALA A 68 -2.64 27.06 -75.58
N PRO A 69 -1.66 27.98 -75.59
CA PRO A 69 -0.73 28.18 -74.48
C PRO A 69 -1.43 28.52 -73.16
N GLU A 70 -2.43 29.41 -73.20
CA GLU A 70 -3.16 29.82 -71.98
C GLU A 70 -3.92 28.66 -71.30
N VAL A 71 -4.38 27.67 -72.09
CA VAL A 71 -5.08 26.48 -71.56
C VAL A 71 -4.07 25.57 -70.86
N PHE A 72 -2.92 25.31 -71.47
CA PHE A 72 -1.89 24.48 -70.86
C PHE A 72 -1.24 25.16 -69.64
N ASP A 73 -1.03 26.48 -69.66
CA ASP A 73 -0.55 27.24 -68.50
C ASP A 73 -1.49 27.12 -67.30
N ARG A 74 -2.81 27.29 -67.51
CA ARG A 74 -3.80 27.16 -66.44
C ARG A 74 -3.92 25.73 -65.92
N ALA A 75 -3.90 24.75 -66.81
CA ALA A 75 -3.90 23.34 -66.41
C ALA A 75 -2.62 22.99 -65.63
N GLY A 76 -1.48 23.56 -66.03
CA GLY A 76 -0.22 23.56 -65.30
C GLY A 76 -0.32 24.13 -63.91
N MET A 77 -0.96 25.29 -63.75
CA MET A 77 -1.20 25.90 -62.45
C MET A 77 -2.06 25.01 -61.55
N ILE A 78 -3.10 24.37 -62.08
CA ILE A 78 -3.95 23.43 -61.32
C ILE A 78 -3.13 22.22 -60.84
N ALA A 79 -2.33 21.62 -61.73
CA ALA A 79 -1.45 20.52 -61.39
C ALA A 79 -0.38 20.94 -60.36
N GLY A 80 0.26 22.10 -60.55
CA GLY A 80 1.27 22.65 -59.64
C GLY A 80 0.71 22.98 -58.26
N ALA A 81 -0.49 23.56 -58.18
CA ALA A 81 -1.17 23.85 -56.93
C ALA A 81 -1.44 22.59 -56.10
N SER A 82 -1.74 21.46 -56.76
CA SER A 82 -1.92 20.17 -56.08
C SER A 82 -0.63 19.63 -55.47
N GLY A 83 0.51 19.87 -56.11
CA GLY A 83 1.84 19.60 -55.56
C GLY A 83 2.09 20.40 -54.28
N PHE A 84 1.77 21.70 -54.30
CA PHE A 84 1.90 22.57 -53.13
C PHE A 84 1.00 22.14 -51.98
N LEU A 85 -0.27 21.79 -52.26
CA LEU A 85 -1.20 21.23 -51.27
C LEU A 85 -0.69 19.90 -50.68
N GLY A 86 -0.09 19.04 -51.52
CA GLY A 86 0.60 17.83 -51.08
C GLY A 86 1.73 18.14 -50.09
N CYS A 87 2.60 19.12 -50.38
CA CYS A 87 3.66 19.56 -49.47
C CYS A 87 3.11 20.10 -48.14
N VAL A 88 2.07 20.93 -48.17
CA VAL A 88 1.42 21.46 -46.95
C VAL A 88 0.86 20.32 -46.10
N SER A 89 0.17 19.36 -46.70
CA SER A 89 -0.35 18.18 -45.99
C SER A 89 0.76 17.36 -45.34
N ALA A 90 1.93 17.26 -46.00
CA ALA A 90 3.08 16.56 -45.47
C ALA A 90 3.69 17.27 -44.24
N ILE A 91 3.77 18.60 -44.29
CA ILE A 91 4.25 19.42 -43.16
C ILE A 91 3.30 19.27 -41.97
N VAL A 92 1.99 19.41 -42.18
CA VAL A 92 0.98 19.27 -41.12
C VAL A 92 1.01 17.86 -40.51
N GLY A 93 1.07 16.81 -41.34
CA GLY A 93 1.18 15.43 -40.86
C GLY A 93 2.47 15.17 -40.08
N SER A 94 3.59 15.78 -40.49
CA SER A 94 4.86 15.70 -39.77
C SER A 94 4.80 16.37 -38.40
N LEU A 95 4.23 17.58 -38.31
CA LEU A 95 4.03 18.30 -37.05
C LEU A 95 3.10 17.54 -36.10
N TRP A 96 2.03 16.95 -36.61
CA TRP A 96 1.11 16.14 -35.80
C TRP A 96 1.81 14.91 -35.23
N ARG A 97 2.63 14.24 -36.04
CA ARG A 97 3.42 13.08 -35.62
C ARG A 97 4.45 13.43 -34.56
N ALA A 98 5.18 14.54 -34.72
CA ALA A 98 6.16 15.00 -33.74
C ALA A 98 5.53 15.22 -32.36
N ARG A 99 4.27 15.68 -32.31
CA ARG A 99 3.50 15.79 -31.06
C ARG A 99 3.14 14.43 -30.46
N GLN A 100 2.89 13.42 -31.30
CA GLN A 100 2.54 12.07 -30.87
C GLN A 100 3.78 11.28 -30.41
N SER A 101 4.93 11.45 -31.06
CA SER A 101 6.21 10.84 -30.68
C SER A 101 6.67 11.25 -29.28
N ARG A 102 6.27 12.44 -28.81
CA ARG A 102 6.47 12.90 -27.43
C ARG A 102 5.79 12.04 -26.36
N HIS A 103 4.90 11.13 -26.74
CA HIS A 103 4.15 10.23 -25.85
C HIS A 103 4.61 8.77 -25.94
N VAL A 104 5.72 8.48 -26.61
CA VAL A 104 6.25 7.10 -26.71
C VAL A 104 7.06 6.78 -25.44
N THR A 105 6.53 5.92 -24.60
CA THR A 105 7.04 5.61 -23.25
C THR A 105 7.78 4.27 -23.21
N THR A 106 8.86 4.11 -23.99
CA THR A 106 9.60 2.84 -24.09
C THR A 106 10.17 2.34 -22.76
N TYR A 107 10.50 3.25 -21.83
CA TYR A 107 11.10 2.93 -20.52
C TYR A 107 10.22 3.34 -19.33
N GLY A 108 8.91 3.55 -19.56
CA GLY A 108 7.96 4.00 -18.55
C GLY A 108 7.43 5.41 -18.80
N SER A 109 6.28 5.69 -18.21
CA SER A 109 5.55 6.96 -18.35
C SER A 109 5.73 7.91 -17.15
N ALA A 110 6.59 7.54 -16.20
CA ALA A 110 6.82 8.30 -14.99
C ALA A 110 7.36 9.70 -15.32
N ARG A 111 6.67 10.71 -14.83
CA ARG A 111 7.06 12.12 -14.95
C ARG A 111 6.61 12.88 -13.71
N TRP A 112 7.16 14.07 -13.53
CA TRP A 112 6.68 14.98 -12.51
C TRP A 112 5.22 15.36 -12.77
N ALA A 113 4.43 15.35 -11.70
CA ALA A 113 3.05 15.78 -11.75
C ALA A 113 2.97 17.29 -12.02
N THR A 114 2.00 17.70 -12.84
CA THR A 114 1.68 19.10 -13.06
C THR A 114 0.89 19.65 -11.87
N LYS A 115 0.87 20.98 -11.71
CA LYS A 115 0.08 21.62 -10.63
C LYS A 115 -1.38 21.18 -10.64
N GLY A 116 -2.01 21.10 -11.82
CA GLY A 116 -3.40 20.69 -11.97
C GLY A 116 -3.65 19.23 -11.59
N GLU A 117 -2.67 18.35 -11.79
CA GLU A 117 -2.77 16.95 -11.35
C GLU A 117 -2.66 16.83 -9.84
N ILE A 118 -1.70 17.53 -9.23
CA ILE A 118 -1.50 17.56 -7.78
C ILE A 118 -2.75 18.10 -7.07
N ASP A 119 -3.36 19.14 -7.65
CA ASP A 119 -4.61 19.73 -7.15
C ASP A 119 -5.80 18.76 -7.29
N ARG A 120 -5.91 18.11 -8.45
CA ARG A 120 -6.96 17.11 -8.72
C ARG A 120 -6.92 15.91 -7.76
N VAL A 121 -5.72 15.46 -7.38
CA VAL A 121 -5.56 14.37 -6.40
C VAL A 121 -5.58 14.87 -4.95
N GLY A 122 -5.87 16.15 -4.71
CA GLY A 122 -6.08 16.70 -3.37
C GLY A 122 -4.82 16.87 -2.53
N LEU A 123 -3.63 16.80 -3.11
CA LEU A 123 -2.38 16.86 -2.32
C LEU A 123 -2.11 18.22 -1.67
N PHE A 124 -2.82 19.28 -2.09
CA PHE A 124 -2.75 20.59 -1.43
C PHE A 124 -3.76 20.75 -0.28
N SER A 125 -4.43 19.67 0.12
CA SER A 125 -5.37 19.66 1.26
C SER A 125 -4.67 19.97 2.59
N ASP A 126 -5.47 20.44 3.54
CA ASP A 126 -5.01 20.72 4.90
C ASP A 126 -4.90 19.50 5.82
N SER A 127 -5.43 18.36 5.39
CA SER A 127 -5.41 17.10 6.13
C SER A 127 -4.40 16.10 5.56
N GLY A 128 -3.88 15.22 6.42
CA GLY A 128 -3.13 14.04 6.00
C GLY A 128 -1.67 14.01 6.45
N VAL A 129 -0.96 12.97 6.02
CA VAL A 129 0.47 12.82 6.22
C VAL A 129 1.21 13.89 5.44
N PHE A 130 2.11 14.62 6.09
CA PHE A 130 2.93 15.63 5.44
C PHE A 130 3.94 14.97 4.51
N LEU A 131 3.99 15.39 3.25
CA LEU A 131 4.90 14.86 2.23
C LEU A 131 6.02 15.83 1.86
N GLY A 132 5.78 17.14 1.99
CA GLY A 132 6.74 18.17 1.59
C GLY A 132 6.10 19.49 1.24
N ARG A 133 6.79 20.27 0.40
CA ARG A 133 6.33 21.60 -0.03
C ARG A 133 6.61 21.82 -1.51
N LEU A 134 5.61 22.32 -2.24
CA LEU A 134 5.75 22.75 -3.63
C LEU A 134 5.30 24.20 -3.78
N ARG A 135 6.22 25.07 -4.19
CA ARG A 135 5.97 26.52 -4.42
C ARG A 135 5.24 27.20 -3.26
N GLY A 136 5.73 26.98 -2.03
CA GLY A 136 5.17 27.59 -0.82
C GLY A 136 3.95 26.88 -0.23
N ARG A 137 3.32 25.94 -0.95
CA ARG A 137 2.19 25.16 -0.43
C ARG A 137 2.62 23.79 0.06
N TYR A 138 2.07 23.35 1.18
CA TYR A 138 2.33 22.01 1.70
C TYR A 138 1.67 20.94 0.85
N LEU A 139 2.34 19.80 0.77
CA LEU A 139 1.83 18.58 0.17
C LEU A 139 1.46 17.62 1.29
N ARG A 140 0.22 17.15 1.29
CA ARG A 140 -0.29 16.20 2.27
C ARG A 140 -1.07 15.08 1.58
N HIS A 141 -1.01 13.88 2.15
CA HIS A 141 -1.76 12.74 1.67
C HIS A 141 -2.73 12.25 2.75
N SER A 142 -4.02 12.33 2.47
CA SER A 142 -5.11 11.88 3.35
C SER A 142 -5.91 10.73 2.75
N GLY A 143 -5.36 10.04 1.75
CA GLY A 143 -5.97 8.86 1.16
C GLY A 143 -5.84 7.63 2.06
N PRO A 144 -6.56 6.54 1.74
CA PRO A 144 -6.45 5.27 2.45
C PRO A 144 -5.12 4.54 2.22
N GLU A 145 -4.31 4.99 1.26
CA GLU A 145 -3.05 4.37 0.91
C GLU A 145 -1.96 4.58 1.97
N HIS A 146 -1.01 3.64 2.02
CA HIS A 146 0.13 3.75 2.92
C HIS A 146 1.25 4.61 2.31
N VAL A 147 1.89 5.41 3.16
CA VAL A 147 3.04 6.23 2.77
C VAL A 147 4.33 5.55 3.23
N MET A 148 5.25 5.31 2.27
CA MET A 148 6.57 4.77 2.53
C MET A 148 7.64 5.83 2.24
N ALA A 149 8.50 6.11 3.22
CA ALA A 149 9.58 7.09 3.10
C ALA A 149 10.96 6.43 3.10
N PHE A 150 11.66 6.52 1.97
CA PHE A 150 13.06 6.10 1.85
C PHE A 150 13.98 7.27 2.14
N ALA A 151 14.68 7.21 3.27
CA ALA A 151 15.49 8.33 3.74
C ALA A 151 16.74 7.83 4.50
N PRO A 152 17.96 8.12 4.02
CA PRO A 152 19.21 7.79 4.72
C PRO A 152 19.29 8.45 6.11
N THR A 153 20.23 8.00 6.94
CA THR A 153 20.51 8.69 8.21
C THR A 153 20.92 10.14 7.94
N ARG A 154 20.50 11.07 8.82
CA ARG A 154 20.77 12.52 8.73
C ARG A 154 20.20 13.24 7.48
N SER A 155 19.29 12.61 6.74
CA SER A 155 18.60 13.23 5.58
C SER A 155 17.43 14.17 5.96
N GLY A 156 17.16 14.34 7.25
CA GLY A 156 16.07 15.18 7.73
C GLY A 156 14.69 14.51 7.81
N LYS A 157 14.58 13.17 7.71
CA LYS A 157 13.28 12.46 7.83
C LYS A 157 12.44 12.85 9.06
N GLY A 158 13.11 13.07 10.20
CA GLY A 158 12.44 13.48 11.44
C GLY A 158 11.81 14.87 11.31
N VAL A 159 12.63 15.87 11.00
CA VAL A 159 12.21 17.28 10.93
C VAL A 159 11.37 17.62 9.69
N GLY A 160 11.55 16.88 8.59
CA GLY A 160 10.92 17.17 7.29
C GLY A 160 9.68 16.35 6.98
N LEU A 161 9.40 15.26 7.72
CA LEU A 161 8.27 14.37 7.47
C LEU A 161 7.52 14.03 8.75
N VAL A 162 8.21 13.42 9.72
CA VAL A 162 7.59 12.84 10.93
C VAL A 162 7.04 13.92 11.85
N VAL A 163 7.86 14.88 12.27
CA VAL A 163 7.44 15.96 13.19
C VAL A 163 6.33 16.82 12.57
N PRO A 164 6.44 17.31 11.32
CA PRO A 164 5.34 18.05 10.68
C PRO A 164 4.04 17.24 10.61
N THR A 165 4.12 15.94 10.34
CA THR A 165 2.95 15.05 10.35
C THR A 165 2.33 14.99 11.75
N LEU A 166 3.11 14.72 12.80
CA LEU A 166 2.59 14.60 14.17
C LEU A 166 2.01 15.92 14.72
N LEU A 167 2.50 17.06 14.25
CA LEU A 167 1.99 18.38 14.62
C LEU A 167 0.73 18.79 13.84
N SER A 168 0.50 18.25 12.65
CA SER A 168 -0.66 18.59 11.81
C SER A 168 -1.76 17.51 11.76
N TRP A 169 -1.42 16.25 12.04
CA TRP A 169 -2.36 15.14 12.10
C TRP A 169 -3.22 15.23 13.37
N THR A 170 -4.51 15.54 13.23
CA THR A 170 -5.41 15.71 14.38
C THR A 170 -6.05 14.41 14.87
N GLY A 171 -5.99 13.34 14.07
CA GLY A 171 -6.52 12.02 14.46
C GLY A 171 -5.64 11.28 15.46
N SER A 172 -6.11 10.09 15.88
CA SER A 172 -5.33 9.17 16.69
C SER A 172 -4.04 8.76 15.99
N ALA A 173 -2.99 8.49 16.76
CA ALA A 173 -1.69 8.13 16.23
C ALA A 173 -0.98 7.13 17.15
N ILE A 174 -0.34 6.13 16.54
CA ILE A 174 0.61 5.24 17.22
C ILE A 174 1.99 5.60 16.68
N ILE A 175 2.87 6.04 17.57
CA ILE A 175 4.19 6.56 17.24
C ILE A 175 5.23 5.59 17.80
N HIS A 176 5.88 4.83 16.93
CA HIS A 176 7.03 4.02 17.31
C HIS A 176 8.30 4.89 17.35
N ASP A 177 8.76 5.23 18.56
CA ASP A 177 9.78 6.24 18.81
C ASP A 177 10.93 5.69 19.65
N ILE A 178 11.82 4.94 19.01
CA ILE A 178 13.01 4.33 19.64
C ILE A 178 13.88 5.36 20.39
N LYS A 179 13.90 6.63 19.95
CA LYS A 179 14.78 7.64 20.55
C LYS A 179 14.09 8.55 21.57
N GLY A 180 12.76 8.56 21.60
CA GLY A 180 11.98 9.51 22.40
C GLY A 180 11.98 10.95 21.84
N GLU A 181 12.56 11.19 20.66
CA GLU A 181 12.66 12.52 20.05
C GLU A 181 11.27 13.03 19.64
N ASN A 182 10.41 12.14 19.11
CA ASN A 182 9.06 12.52 18.72
C ASN A 182 8.21 12.84 19.96
N TRP A 183 8.32 12.04 21.02
CA TRP A 183 7.67 12.32 22.29
C TRP A 183 8.03 13.72 22.80
N GLN A 184 9.33 14.01 22.93
CA GLN A 184 9.81 15.29 23.45
C GLN A 184 9.33 16.50 22.64
N LEU A 185 9.33 16.38 21.30
CA LEU A 185 9.00 17.49 20.41
C LEU A 185 7.48 17.70 20.22
N THR A 186 6.68 16.64 20.30
CA THR A 186 5.29 16.69 19.79
C THR A 186 4.22 16.35 20.81
N ALA A 187 4.55 15.63 21.90
CA ALA A 187 3.57 15.20 22.90
C ALA A 187 2.82 16.38 23.53
N GLY A 188 3.53 17.45 23.92
CA GLY A 188 2.91 18.62 24.54
C GLY A 188 1.96 19.39 23.61
N TRP A 189 2.22 19.41 22.30
CA TRP A 189 1.30 19.98 21.32
C TRP A 189 0.06 19.11 21.15
N ARG A 190 0.26 17.80 20.98
CA ARG A 190 -0.83 16.85 20.80
C ARG A 190 -1.77 16.78 22.01
N ALA A 191 -1.22 16.91 23.22
CA ALA A 191 -1.99 16.91 24.47
C ALA A 191 -3.07 18.02 24.55
N ARG A 192 -3.02 19.03 23.67
CA ARG A 192 -4.05 20.08 23.57
C ARG A 192 -5.36 19.58 22.95
N PHE A 193 -5.32 18.48 22.19
CA PHE A 193 -6.48 17.96 21.46
C PHE A 193 -6.63 16.44 21.54
N SER A 194 -5.62 15.72 22.04
CA SER A 194 -5.62 14.26 22.14
C SER A 194 -5.22 13.78 23.53
N HIS A 195 -5.66 12.59 23.91
CA HIS A 195 -5.15 11.89 25.07
C HIS A 195 -3.77 11.30 24.74
N VAL A 196 -2.73 11.81 25.37
CA VAL A 196 -1.34 11.45 25.05
C VAL A 196 -0.79 10.44 26.06
N LEU A 197 -0.42 9.27 25.55
CA LEU A 197 0.06 8.13 26.32
C LEU A 197 1.52 7.85 25.97
N LEU A 198 2.36 7.71 26.99
CA LEU A 198 3.70 7.17 26.86
C LEU A 198 3.67 5.70 27.27
N PHE A 199 4.14 4.80 26.39
CA PHE A 199 4.42 3.41 26.72
C PHE A 199 5.92 3.13 26.55
N ASN A 200 6.60 2.98 27.67
CA ASN A 200 7.99 2.58 27.79
C ASN A 200 8.04 1.35 28.71
N PRO A 201 8.41 0.16 28.19
CA PRO A 201 8.42 -1.07 28.96
C PRO A 201 9.45 -1.09 30.10
N THR A 202 10.36 -0.11 30.15
CA THR A 202 11.41 0.00 31.18
C THR A 202 11.23 1.21 32.11
N ASP A 203 10.12 1.95 32.02
CA ASP A 203 9.79 3.02 32.98
C ASP A 203 8.46 2.71 33.70
N PRO A 204 8.47 2.45 35.03
CA PRO A 204 7.25 2.11 35.76
C PRO A 204 6.23 3.25 35.84
N ARG A 205 6.64 4.49 35.53
CA ARG A 205 5.76 5.67 35.45
C ARG A 205 5.01 5.77 34.12
N SER A 206 5.38 4.95 33.14
CA SER A 206 4.71 4.91 31.86
C SER A 206 3.25 4.44 31.99
N ALA A 207 2.42 4.79 31.00
CA ALA A 207 1.10 4.20 30.86
C ALA A 207 1.21 2.68 30.78
N LYS A 208 0.37 1.99 31.54
CA LYS A 208 0.40 0.55 31.66
C LYS A 208 -0.50 -0.11 30.63
N TYR A 209 -0.05 -1.26 30.14
CA TYR A 209 -0.81 -2.06 29.21
C TYR A 209 -0.56 -3.54 29.50
N ASN A 210 -1.62 -4.25 29.86
CA ASN A 210 -1.60 -5.67 30.13
C ASN A 210 -2.20 -6.44 28.95
N PRO A 211 -1.38 -7.16 28.15
CA PRO A 211 -1.84 -7.89 26.97
C PRO A 211 -2.92 -8.93 27.28
N LEU A 212 -2.94 -9.50 28.49
CA LEU A 212 -3.93 -10.51 28.87
C LEU A 212 -5.33 -9.92 29.05
N LEU A 213 -5.44 -8.64 29.40
CA LEU A 213 -6.73 -7.99 29.57
C LEU A 213 -7.42 -7.66 28.24
N GLU A 214 -6.73 -7.81 27.11
CA GLU A 214 -7.33 -7.71 25.79
C GLU A 214 -7.97 -9.01 25.31
N VAL A 215 -7.73 -10.14 26.00
CA VAL A 215 -8.31 -11.44 25.64
C VAL A 215 -9.83 -11.41 25.82
N ARG A 216 -10.56 -11.74 24.76
CA ARG A 216 -12.03 -11.80 24.78
C ARG A 216 -12.50 -13.18 25.21
N LYS A 217 -12.93 -13.28 26.46
CA LYS A 217 -13.49 -14.52 27.04
C LYS A 217 -14.68 -15.06 26.22
N GLY A 218 -14.85 -16.38 26.21
CA GLY A 218 -15.84 -17.07 25.40
C GLY A 218 -15.29 -17.51 24.05
N ALA A 219 -16.05 -17.39 22.96
CA ALA A 219 -15.72 -17.99 21.66
C ALA A 219 -14.34 -17.60 21.08
N ASN A 220 -13.79 -16.45 21.46
CA ASN A 220 -12.53 -15.92 20.93
C ASN A 220 -11.31 -16.24 21.78
N GLU A 221 -11.48 -16.69 23.02
CA GLU A 221 -10.42 -16.66 24.02
C GLU A 221 -9.24 -17.56 23.67
N VAL A 222 -9.52 -18.74 23.13
CA VAL A 222 -8.48 -19.69 22.71
C VAL A 222 -7.66 -19.10 21.58
N ARG A 223 -8.32 -18.47 20.58
CA ARG A 223 -7.66 -17.80 19.46
C ARG A 223 -6.81 -16.62 19.94
N ASP A 224 -7.36 -15.77 20.80
CA ASP A 224 -6.67 -14.61 21.33
C ASP A 224 -5.44 -15.03 22.17
N VAL A 225 -5.57 -16.05 23.03
CA VAL A 225 -4.47 -16.58 23.84
C VAL A 225 -3.42 -17.31 22.99
N GLN A 226 -3.81 -18.07 21.97
CA GLN A 226 -2.88 -18.69 21.02
C GLN A 226 -2.01 -17.64 20.32
N ASN A 227 -2.60 -16.51 19.89
CA ASN A 227 -1.83 -15.42 19.28
C ASN A 227 -0.80 -14.82 20.25
N ILE A 228 -1.14 -14.70 21.54
CA ILE A 228 -0.19 -14.26 22.58
C ILE A 228 0.94 -15.30 22.71
N ALA A 229 0.59 -16.58 22.84
CA ALA A 229 1.57 -17.67 22.98
C ALA A 229 2.50 -17.78 21.76
N ASP A 230 1.98 -17.59 20.54
CA ASP A 230 2.77 -17.60 19.31
C ASP A 230 3.86 -16.53 19.32
N ILE A 231 3.54 -15.31 19.76
CA ILE A 231 4.49 -14.19 19.85
C ILE A 231 5.50 -14.40 21.00
N LEU A 232 5.07 -15.02 22.10
CA LEU A 232 5.98 -15.34 23.21
C LEU A 232 7.01 -16.41 22.81
N VAL A 233 6.58 -17.42 22.06
CA VAL A 233 7.43 -18.55 21.62
C VAL A 233 8.33 -18.14 20.46
N ASP A 234 7.80 -17.40 19.49
CA ASP A 234 8.55 -16.93 18.33
C ASP A 234 8.33 -15.43 18.09
N PRO A 235 9.01 -14.56 18.86
CA PRO A 235 8.91 -13.13 18.66
C PRO A 235 9.32 -12.71 17.26
N GLU A 236 10.22 -13.43 16.58
CA GLU A 236 10.76 -12.99 15.29
C GLU A 236 9.94 -13.48 14.10
N GLY A 237 9.20 -14.58 14.25
CA GLY A 237 8.59 -15.31 13.15
C GLY A 237 9.63 -16.04 12.30
N ALA A 238 10.80 -16.33 12.89
CA ALA A 238 11.98 -16.86 12.20
C ALA A 238 12.09 -18.39 12.29
N LEU A 239 11.24 -19.03 13.10
CA LEU A 239 11.26 -20.49 13.23
C LEU A 239 10.65 -21.14 11.98
N GLU A 240 11.48 -21.66 11.07
CA GLU A 240 11.01 -22.45 9.92
C GLU A 240 10.23 -23.70 10.36
N ARG A 241 10.62 -24.31 11.48
CA ARG A 241 9.91 -25.41 12.15
C ARG A 241 10.09 -25.33 13.66
N ARG A 242 8.98 -25.41 14.40
CA ARG A 242 9.00 -25.52 15.87
C ARG A 242 9.50 -26.89 16.32
N SER A 243 10.42 -26.92 17.27
CA SER A 243 10.83 -28.13 17.97
C SER A 243 9.66 -28.76 18.74
N HIS A 244 9.77 -30.04 19.09
CA HIS A 244 8.76 -30.72 19.91
C HIS A 244 8.55 -30.03 21.28
N TRP A 245 9.63 -29.52 21.86
CA TRP A 245 9.62 -28.77 23.11
C TRP A 245 8.88 -27.44 22.98
N GLU A 246 9.11 -26.70 21.90
CA GLU A 246 8.40 -25.45 21.61
C GLU A 246 6.91 -25.68 21.40
N LYS A 247 6.53 -26.74 20.69
CA LYS A 247 5.11 -27.10 20.48
C LYS A 247 4.40 -27.43 21.80
N THR A 248 5.02 -28.26 22.64
CA THR A 248 4.41 -28.62 23.93
C THR A 248 4.40 -27.42 24.88
N SER A 249 5.48 -26.61 24.90
CA SER A 249 5.56 -25.40 25.73
C SER A 249 4.54 -24.35 25.30
N HIS A 250 4.30 -24.22 24.00
CA HIS A 250 3.22 -23.40 23.46
C HIS A 250 1.86 -23.87 24.00
N SER A 251 1.53 -25.16 23.90
CA SER A 251 0.28 -25.72 24.47
C SER A 251 0.17 -25.45 25.98
N LEU A 252 1.25 -25.64 26.72
CA LEU A 252 1.31 -25.34 28.15
C LEU A 252 1.05 -23.85 28.43
N LEU A 253 1.66 -22.93 27.69
CA LEU A 253 1.45 -21.49 27.85
C LEU A 253 0.00 -21.11 27.57
N VAL A 254 -0.63 -21.66 26.53
CA VAL A 254 -2.05 -21.42 26.23
C VAL A 254 -2.92 -21.87 27.40
N GLY A 255 -2.72 -23.09 27.90
CA GLY A 255 -3.45 -23.62 29.06
C GLY A 255 -3.20 -22.81 30.34
N ALA A 256 -1.96 -22.40 30.59
CA ALA A 256 -1.59 -21.63 31.77
C ALA A 256 -2.17 -20.21 31.74
N ILE A 257 -2.12 -19.51 30.60
CA ILE A 257 -2.73 -18.19 30.44
C ILE A 257 -4.24 -18.27 30.65
N LEU A 258 -4.92 -19.24 30.03
CA LEU A 258 -6.36 -19.44 30.25
C LEU A 258 -6.67 -19.75 31.71
N HIS A 259 -5.86 -20.60 32.37
CA HIS A 259 -6.00 -20.85 33.80
C HIS A 259 -5.96 -19.54 34.59
N ILE A 260 -4.90 -18.74 34.45
CA ILE A 260 -4.73 -17.46 35.14
C ILE A 260 -5.92 -16.52 34.89
N LEU A 261 -6.40 -16.41 33.65
CA LEU A 261 -7.51 -15.52 33.29
C LEU A 261 -8.81 -15.87 34.04
N TYR A 262 -9.02 -17.13 34.39
CA TYR A 262 -10.24 -17.62 35.02
C TYR A 262 -10.13 -17.84 36.53
N SER A 263 -8.98 -18.28 37.04
CA SER A 263 -8.84 -18.74 38.42
C SER A 263 -8.10 -17.80 39.35
N GLU A 264 -7.31 -16.86 38.82
CA GLU A 264 -6.44 -16.00 39.63
C GLU A 264 -6.91 -14.54 39.61
N GLU A 265 -6.66 -13.83 40.70
CA GLU A 265 -6.99 -12.40 40.82
C GLU A 265 -6.12 -11.57 39.87
N GLU A 266 -4.81 -11.76 39.95
CA GLU A 266 -3.81 -11.14 39.08
C GLU A 266 -3.76 -11.81 37.70
N LYS A 267 -4.20 -11.09 36.67
CA LYS A 267 -4.30 -11.60 35.30
C LYS A 267 -3.12 -11.12 34.46
N THR A 268 -1.90 -11.47 34.84
CA THR A 268 -0.67 -10.93 34.23
C THR A 268 0.24 -12.05 33.72
N LEU A 269 1.10 -11.75 32.74
CA LEU A 269 2.13 -12.70 32.29
C LEU A 269 3.17 -12.99 33.37
N ALA A 270 3.43 -12.03 34.27
CA ALA A 270 4.22 -12.25 35.48
C ALA A 270 3.56 -13.30 36.40
N ARG A 271 2.23 -13.27 36.55
CA ARG A 271 1.49 -14.29 37.31
C ARG A 271 1.56 -15.66 36.66
N VAL A 272 1.49 -15.75 35.33
CA VAL A 272 1.71 -17.02 34.62
C VAL A 272 3.09 -17.60 34.94
N ALA A 273 4.14 -16.77 34.92
CA ALA A 273 5.51 -17.21 35.21
C ALA A 273 5.66 -17.71 36.65
N THR A 274 5.13 -16.98 37.62
CA THR A 274 5.19 -17.35 39.05
C THR A 274 4.31 -18.54 39.39
N PHE A 275 3.17 -18.73 38.71
CA PHE A 275 2.32 -19.91 38.88
C PHE A 275 2.99 -21.20 38.40
N LEU A 276 3.72 -21.14 37.28
CA LEU A 276 4.43 -22.29 36.72
C LEU A 276 5.73 -22.62 37.46
N SER A 277 6.36 -21.62 38.08
CA SER A 277 7.64 -21.77 38.82
C SER A 277 7.50 -21.62 40.34
N ASP A 278 6.31 -21.87 40.88
CA ASP A 278 6.00 -21.76 42.31
C ASP A 278 6.92 -22.68 43.16
N PRO A 279 7.79 -22.13 44.04
CA PRO A 279 8.72 -22.94 44.82
C PRO A 279 8.03 -23.77 45.90
N GLN A 280 6.79 -23.43 46.28
CA GLN A 280 6.02 -24.14 47.29
C GLN A 280 5.22 -25.32 46.69
N ARG A 281 5.21 -25.48 45.37
CA ARG A 281 4.36 -26.44 44.68
C ARG A 281 5.09 -27.11 43.52
N THR A 282 5.11 -28.44 43.53
CA THR A 282 5.72 -29.19 42.43
C THR A 282 4.98 -28.96 41.12
N PHE A 283 5.69 -28.96 39.99
CA PHE A 283 5.09 -28.75 38.68
C PHE A 283 3.94 -29.75 38.37
N PRO A 284 4.04 -31.05 38.69
CA PRO A 284 2.90 -31.98 38.54
C PRO A 284 1.69 -31.59 39.39
N ALA A 285 1.89 -31.06 40.60
CA ALA A 285 0.79 -30.55 41.43
C ALA A 285 0.16 -29.28 40.81
N THR A 286 0.95 -28.41 40.20
CA THR A 286 0.45 -27.26 39.43
C THR A 286 -0.41 -27.69 38.24
N LEU A 287 0.01 -28.69 37.46
CA LEU A 287 -0.78 -29.23 36.36
C LEU A 287 -2.08 -29.89 36.85
N ARG A 288 -2.04 -30.63 37.98
CA ARG A 288 -3.26 -31.18 38.60
C ARG A 288 -4.20 -30.08 39.09
N ARG A 289 -3.68 -28.98 39.64
CA ARG A 289 -4.48 -27.80 39.99
C ARG A 289 -5.17 -27.22 38.76
N MET A 290 -4.46 -27.09 37.63
CA MET A 290 -5.07 -26.68 36.37
C MET A 290 -6.22 -27.61 35.95
N MET A 291 -6.13 -28.91 36.19
CA MET A 291 -7.17 -29.89 35.84
C MET A 291 -8.31 -30.03 36.85
N THR A 292 -8.26 -29.38 38.00
CA THR A 292 -9.26 -29.51 39.08
C THR A 292 -9.92 -28.18 39.45
N THR A 293 -9.38 -27.07 38.95
CA THR A 293 -9.93 -25.74 39.18
C THR A 293 -11.18 -25.53 38.33
N ASN A 294 -12.22 -24.94 38.93
CA ASN A 294 -13.38 -24.47 38.18
C ASN A 294 -13.02 -23.23 37.37
N HIS A 295 -13.25 -23.25 36.07
CA HIS A 295 -13.00 -22.11 35.17
C HIS A 295 -14.28 -21.54 34.60
N VAL A 296 -15.12 -22.41 34.03
CA VAL A 296 -16.29 -22.00 33.23
C VAL A 296 -17.62 -22.51 33.80
N GLY A 297 -17.57 -23.37 34.83
CA GLY A 297 -18.76 -23.89 35.50
C GLY A 297 -19.25 -23.00 36.64
N THR A 298 -20.42 -23.31 37.17
CA THR A 298 -20.96 -22.62 38.35
C THR A 298 -20.31 -23.15 39.64
N LYS A 299 -20.64 -22.55 40.80
CA LYS A 299 -20.14 -23.07 42.08
C LYS A 299 -20.68 -24.47 42.38
N GLU A 300 -21.88 -24.77 41.92
CA GLU A 300 -22.61 -26.03 42.13
C GLU A 300 -22.21 -27.10 41.10
N ALA A 301 -21.84 -26.68 39.89
CA ALA A 301 -21.40 -27.54 38.80
C ALA A 301 -20.04 -27.06 38.26
N PRO A 302 -18.95 -27.31 39.00
CA PRO A 302 -17.63 -26.85 38.59
C PRO A 302 -17.20 -27.54 37.29
N GLN A 303 -16.70 -26.74 36.35
CA GLN A 303 -16.25 -27.21 35.06
C GLN A 303 -14.87 -26.64 34.74
N VAL A 304 -13.95 -27.56 34.45
CA VAL A 304 -12.60 -27.24 34.00
C VAL A 304 -12.66 -26.83 32.54
N HIS A 305 -11.97 -25.76 32.18
CA HIS A 305 -11.89 -25.33 30.79
C HIS A 305 -11.22 -26.44 29.94
N PRO A 306 -11.84 -26.92 28.83
CA PRO A 306 -11.34 -28.07 28.08
C PRO A 306 -9.90 -27.93 27.59
N VAL A 307 -9.52 -26.76 27.08
CA VAL A 307 -8.14 -26.48 26.64
C VAL A 307 -7.14 -26.51 27.80
N VAL A 308 -7.51 -26.00 28.98
CA VAL A 308 -6.67 -26.05 30.18
C VAL A 308 -6.46 -27.50 30.61
N ALA A 309 -7.53 -28.30 30.64
CA ALA A 309 -7.46 -29.72 30.98
C ALA A 309 -6.59 -30.51 29.98
N SER A 310 -6.75 -30.24 28.68
CA SER A 310 -5.98 -30.90 27.62
C SER A 310 -4.49 -30.57 27.72
N ALA A 311 -4.13 -29.29 27.82
CA ALA A 311 -2.75 -28.85 27.92
C ALA A 311 -2.05 -29.43 29.16
N ALA A 312 -2.73 -29.42 30.31
CA ALA A 312 -2.17 -29.97 31.54
C ALA A 312 -1.99 -31.50 31.47
N ARG A 313 -2.95 -32.21 30.87
CA ARG A 313 -2.90 -33.67 30.70
C ARG A 313 -1.82 -34.10 29.71
N GLU A 314 -1.65 -33.37 28.62
CA GLU A 314 -0.60 -33.60 27.64
C GLU A 314 0.78 -33.58 28.31
N VAL A 315 1.03 -32.60 29.18
CA VAL A 315 2.28 -32.51 29.93
C VAL A 315 2.37 -33.60 30.99
N LEU A 316 1.30 -33.88 31.76
CA LEU A 316 1.31 -34.92 32.80
C LEU A 316 1.58 -36.34 32.25
N ASN A 317 1.18 -36.63 31.02
CA ASN A 317 1.39 -37.93 30.38
C ASN A 317 2.85 -38.17 29.95
N LYS A 318 3.71 -37.15 30.06
CA LYS A 318 5.13 -37.23 29.68
C LYS A 318 6.01 -37.73 30.82
N SER A 319 7.17 -38.28 30.46
CA SER A 319 8.21 -38.64 31.44
C SER A 319 8.63 -37.42 32.27
N GLU A 320 9.21 -37.64 33.46
CA GLU A 320 9.67 -36.53 34.31
C GLU A 320 10.69 -35.62 33.63
N ASN A 321 11.67 -36.21 32.93
CA ASN A 321 12.67 -35.46 32.17
C ASN A 321 12.04 -34.62 31.06
N GLU A 322 11.07 -35.19 30.33
CA GLU A 322 10.35 -34.46 29.28
C GLU A 322 9.48 -33.34 29.88
N ARG A 323 8.78 -33.59 30.99
CA ARG A 323 8.03 -32.53 31.70
C ARG A 323 8.92 -31.38 32.14
N SER A 324 10.09 -31.69 32.69
CA SER A 324 11.07 -30.68 33.11
C SER A 324 11.56 -29.84 31.93
N GLY A 325 11.86 -30.48 30.79
CA GLY A 325 12.26 -29.79 29.55
C GLY A 325 11.19 -28.86 28.98
N VAL A 326 9.91 -29.26 29.06
CA VAL A 326 8.78 -28.40 28.66
C VAL A 326 8.65 -27.20 29.60
N LEU A 327 8.75 -27.40 30.92
CA LEU A 327 8.66 -26.30 31.88
C LEU A 327 9.80 -25.28 31.68
N SER A 328 11.05 -25.73 31.58
CA SER A 328 12.19 -24.84 31.42
C SER A 328 12.09 -24.00 30.14
N THR A 329 11.64 -24.62 29.05
CA THR A 329 11.38 -23.95 27.78
C THR A 329 10.26 -22.91 27.93
N ALA A 330 9.12 -23.25 28.53
CA ALA A 330 8.02 -22.31 28.77
C ALA A 330 8.43 -21.11 29.64
N ILE A 331 9.22 -21.34 30.70
CA ILE A 331 9.74 -20.28 31.58
C ILE A 331 10.71 -19.36 30.83
N SER A 332 11.48 -19.88 29.87
CA SER A 332 12.40 -19.05 29.07
C SER A 332 11.65 -17.99 28.26
N PHE A 333 10.47 -18.30 27.70
CA PHE A 333 9.62 -17.36 26.97
C PHE A 333 9.00 -16.28 27.87
N LEU A 334 8.86 -16.57 29.16
CA LEU A 334 8.32 -15.65 30.16
C LEU A 334 9.41 -14.83 30.89
N GLY A 335 10.69 -15.02 30.54
CA GLY A 335 11.82 -14.39 31.23
C GLY A 335 11.72 -12.88 31.35
N LEU A 336 11.24 -12.20 30.30
CA LEU A 336 11.05 -10.75 30.27
C LEU A 336 10.07 -10.25 31.36
N TYR A 337 9.00 -11.00 31.62
CA TYR A 337 7.94 -10.60 32.55
C TYR A 337 8.28 -10.87 34.02
N ARG A 338 9.43 -11.50 34.28
CA ARG A 338 9.97 -11.66 35.64
C ARG A 338 10.74 -10.41 36.10
N ASP A 339 11.07 -9.50 35.18
CA ASP A 339 11.62 -8.19 35.51
C ASP A 339 10.55 -7.37 36.26
N PRO A 340 10.80 -6.88 37.49
CA PRO A 340 9.82 -6.14 38.28
C PRO A 340 9.29 -4.89 37.58
N THR A 341 10.10 -4.25 36.74
CA THR A 341 9.73 -3.06 35.99
C THR A 341 8.74 -3.41 34.90
N VAL A 342 9.04 -4.45 34.12
CA VAL A 342 8.13 -4.94 33.06
C VAL A 342 6.84 -5.48 33.66
N ALA A 343 6.93 -6.23 34.76
CA ALA A 343 5.77 -6.72 35.49
C ALA A 343 4.88 -5.56 35.97
N ALA A 344 5.47 -4.47 36.48
CA ALA A 344 4.72 -3.28 36.88
C ALA A 344 4.04 -2.59 35.68
N VAL A 345 4.73 -2.43 34.55
CA VAL A 345 4.17 -1.80 33.33
C VAL A 345 3.08 -2.65 32.67
N THR A 346 3.12 -3.98 32.87
CA THR A 346 2.14 -4.94 32.32
C THR A 346 1.12 -5.43 33.36
N SER A 347 1.05 -4.80 34.53
CA SER A 347 0.19 -5.24 35.63
C SER A 347 -1.30 -4.94 35.41
N ARG A 348 -1.61 -3.86 34.68
CA ARG A 348 -2.97 -3.39 34.39
C ARG A 348 -3.01 -2.67 33.04
N CYS A 349 -4.21 -2.23 32.63
CA CYS A 349 -4.39 -1.34 31.50
C CYS A 349 -4.81 0.05 31.99
N ASP A 350 -4.06 1.08 31.59
CA ASP A 350 -4.50 2.48 31.71
C ASP A 350 -5.28 2.93 30.45
N TRP A 351 -5.24 2.14 29.37
CA TRP A 351 -5.94 2.35 28.10
C TRP A 351 -6.25 1.02 27.40
N ARG A 352 -7.15 1.03 26.43
CA ARG A 352 -7.60 -0.12 25.62
C ARG A 352 -7.35 0.12 24.14
N ILE A 353 -7.21 -0.96 23.37
CA ILE A 353 -7.03 -0.84 21.92
C ILE A 353 -8.23 -0.15 21.27
N ALA A 354 -9.44 -0.41 21.78
CA ALA A 354 -10.66 0.23 21.32
C ALA A 354 -10.58 1.76 21.42
N ASP A 355 -9.95 2.30 22.47
CA ASP A 355 -9.80 3.75 22.69
C ASP A 355 -9.04 4.44 21.54
N LEU A 356 -8.22 3.71 20.77
CA LEU A 356 -7.50 4.28 19.63
C LEU A 356 -8.45 4.69 18.48
N VAL A 357 -9.65 4.12 18.43
CA VAL A 357 -10.64 4.34 17.35
C VAL A 357 -11.97 4.86 17.89
N GLU A 358 -12.42 4.35 19.03
CA GLU A 358 -13.78 4.57 19.56
C GLU A 358 -13.87 5.69 20.62
N ALA A 359 -12.74 6.23 21.08
CA ALA A 359 -12.76 7.30 22.08
C ALA A 359 -13.28 8.63 21.51
N ASP A 360 -13.99 9.41 22.35
CA ASP A 360 -14.52 10.74 22.00
C ASP A 360 -13.43 11.73 21.57
N HIS A 361 -12.22 11.56 22.12
CA HIS A 361 -11.05 12.36 21.79
C HIS A 361 -9.95 11.48 21.18
N PRO A 362 -9.21 11.98 20.17
CA PRO A 362 -8.08 11.26 19.58
C PRO A 362 -7.09 10.76 20.64
N VAL A 363 -6.48 9.61 20.41
CA VAL A 363 -5.46 9.04 21.31
C VAL A 363 -4.10 9.01 20.61
N SER A 364 -3.06 9.46 21.30
CA SER A 364 -1.68 9.48 20.79
C SER A 364 -0.79 8.60 21.65
N LEU A 365 -0.52 7.39 21.17
CA LEU A 365 0.29 6.40 21.85
C LEU A 365 1.73 6.45 21.35
N TYR A 366 2.65 6.90 22.20
CA TYR A 366 4.08 6.90 21.93
C TYR A 366 4.72 5.65 22.53
N LEU A 367 5.23 4.77 21.68
CA LEU A 367 6.01 3.60 22.05
C LEU A 367 7.48 3.99 22.10
N VAL A 368 7.97 4.36 23.28
CA VAL A 368 9.35 4.80 23.50
C VAL A 368 10.15 3.66 24.12
N ILE A 369 11.10 3.12 23.35
CA ILE A 369 11.90 1.96 23.76
C ILE A 369 13.36 2.39 23.77
N PRO A 370 14.02 2.47 24.94
CA PRO A 370 15.43 2.83 25.02
C PRO A 370 16.30 1.94 24.11
N PRO A 371 17.29 2.50 23.39
CA PRO A 371 18.14 1.73 22.49
C PRO A 371 18.83 0.53 23.14
N SER A 372 19.19 0.63 24.42
CA SER A 372 19.77 -0.46 25.23
C SER A 372 18.85 -1.66 25.41
N ASP A 373 17.54 -1.44 25.32
CA ASP A 373 16.51 -2.40 25.72
C ASP A 373 15.68 -2.92 24.54
N ILE A 374 15.95 -2.47 23.32
CA ILE A 374 15.20 -2.87 22.11
C ILE A 374 15.15 -4.39 21.98
N SER A 375 16.31 -5.05 22.01
CA SER A 375 16.38 -6.51 21.82
C SER A 375 15.67 -7.26 22.95
N ARG A 376 15.82 -6.79 24.18
CA ARG A 376 15.23 -7.39 25.39
C ARG A 376 13.70 -7.26 25.42
N THR A 377 13.18 -6.09 25.07
CA THR A 377 11.74 -5.76 25.15
C THR A 377 10.98 -6.05 23.86
N LYS A 378 11.67 -6.49 22.80
CA LYS A 378 11.11 -6.88 21.50
C LYS A 378 9.87 -7.77 21.59
N PRO A 379 9.81 -8.83 22.44
CA PRO A 379 8.60 -9.66 22.52
C PRO A 379 7.37 -8.88 22.97
N LEU A 380 7.50 -8.01 23.98
CA LEU A 380 6.39 -7.20 24.49
C LEU A 380 5.94 -6.16 23.46
N VAL A 381 6.88 -5.46 22.83
CA VAL A 381 6.57 -4.44 21.81
C VAL A 381 5.83 -5.07 20.62
N ARG A 382 6.30 -6.23 20.15
CA ARG A 382 5.64 -6.97 19.08
C ARG A 382 4.27 -7.49 19.50
N LEU A 383 4.12 -7.93 20.73
CA LEU A 383 2.84 -8.35 21.28
C LEU A 383 1.80 -7.22 21.24
N VAL A 384 2.18 -6.02 21.72
CA VAL A 384 1.31 -4.84 21.69
C VAL A 384 0.94 -4.46 20.26
N LEU A 385 1.93 -4.31 19.36
CA LEU A 385 1.68 -3.92 17.97
C LEU A 385 0.85 -4.97 17.21
N ASN A 386 1.08 -6.26 17.46
CA ASN A 386 0.30 -7.33 16.82
C ASN A 386 -1.14 -7.35 17.31
N GLN A 387 -1.37 -7.17 18.62
CA GLN A 387 -2.72 -7.07 19.16
C GLN A 387 -3.47 -5.88 18.57
N ILE A 388 -2.84 -4.70 18.52
CA ILE A 388 -3.41 -3.52 17.87
C ILE A 388 -3.77 -3.83 16.42
N GLY A 389 -2.80 -4.31 15.63
CA GLY A 389 -3.00 -4.59 14.21
C GLY A 389 -4.16 -5.57 13.98
N ARG A 390 -4.19 -6.69 14.69
CA ARG A 390 -5.25 -7.70 14.55
C ARG A 390 -6.62 -7.18 15.01
N ARG A 391 -6.68 -6.47 16.12
CA ARG A 391 -7.93 -5.94 16.69
C ARG A 391 -8.56 -4.91 15.75
N LEU A 392 -7.75 -4.00 15.22
CA LEU A 392 -8.22 -2.91 14.36
C LEU A 392 -8.49 -3.33 12.91
N THR A 393 -8.08 -4.55 12.50
CA THR A 393 -8.27 -5.06 11.14
C THR A 393 -9.15 -6.32 11.08
N GLU A 394 -9.75 -6.73 12.20
CA GLU A 394 -10.55 -7.97 12.28
C GLU A 394 -11.79 -7.94 11.37
N LYS A 395 -12.39 -6.76 11.21
CA LYS A 395 -13.44 -6.50 10.23
C LYS A 395 -12.91 -5.43 9.29
N LEU A 396 -12.53 -5.83 8.08
CA LEU A 396 -12.47 -4.89 6.97
C LEU A 396 -13.92 -4.65 6.56
N ASP A 397 -14.58 -3.70 7.25
CA ASP A 397 -15.80 -3.14 6.69
C ASP A 397 -15.38 -2.61 5.32
N ALA A 398 -15.99 -3.18 4.27
CA ALA A 398 -15.82 -2.66 2.92
C ALA A 398 -16.40 -1.25 2.93
N ALA A 399 -15.57 -0.28 3.29
CA ALA A 399 -15.92 1.11 3.27
C ALA A 399 -16.41 1.40 1.85
N GLN A 400 -17.68 1.78 1.76
CA GLN A 400 -18.29 2.30 0.55
C GLN A 400 -17.41 3.44 0.05
N ALA A 401 -16.60 3.15 -0.97
CA ALA A 401 -15.81 4.12 -1.71
C ALA A 401 -16.64 4.65 -2.88
#